data_AF-A0A6I6UN31-F1
#
_entry.id   AF-A0A6I6UN31-F1
#
_cell.length_a   1.000
_cell.length_b   1.000
_cell.length_c   1.000
_cell.angle_alpha   90.00
_cell.angle_beta   90.00
_cell.angle_gamma   90.00
#
_symmetry.space_group_name_H-M   'P 1'
#
loop_
_entity.id
_entity.type
_entity.pdbx_description
1 polymer ?
#
loop_
_entity_poly.entity_id
_entity_poly.type
_entity_poly.pdbx_seq_one_letter_code
_entity_poly.pdbx_strand_id
1 'polypeptide(L)'
;MNIILNGLYQFILYIGVFILIFYVIEKTARKKWNIVRRPEAEEVNSLHKWGKRILWIIFFVNVLFFSSGIKNAVIIMVIFLFNACMQWKSGEKEYIITLLGLVIFIVFISLGYTFDIFSE
;
A
#
# COMPACT_ATOMS: atom_id res chain seq x y z
N MET A 1 -5.56 -30.17 -9.72
CA MET A 1 -4.25 -29.53 -9.97
C MET A 1 -4.35 -28.32 -10.91
N ASN A 2 -5.03 -28.43 -12.07
CA ASN A 2 -5.20 -27.30 -13.01
C ASN A 2 -5.94 -26.06 -12.44
N ILE A 3 -6.93 -26.23 -11.56
CA ILE A 3 -7.73 -25.11 -11.03
C ILE A 3 -6.90 -24.24 -10.07
N ILE A 4 -6.18 -24.85 -9.12
CA ILE A 4 -5.32 -24.14 -8.16
C ILE A 4 -4.19 -23.41 -8.88
N LEU A 5 -3.57 -24.07 -9.87
CA LEU A 5 -2.50 -23.47 -10.68
C LEU A 5 -3.01 -22.26 -11.49
N ASN A 6 -4.23 -22.34 -12.02
CA ASN A 6 -4.85 -21.24 -12.76
C ASN A 6 -5.19 -20.05 -11.84
N GLY A 7 -5.72 -20.31 -10.64
CA GLY A 7 -5.98 -19.26 -9.64
C GLY A 7 -4.69 -18.56 -9.20
N LEU A 8 -3.62 -19.31 -8.94
CA LEU A 8 -2.30 -18.74 -8.63
C LEU A 8 -1.76 -17.87 -9.78
N TYR A 9 -1.90 -18.34 -11.03
CA TYR A 9 -1.47 -17.59 -12.20
C TYR A 9 -2.25 -16.29 -12.37
N GLN A 10 -3.57 -16.32 -12.20
CA GLN A 10 -4.43 -15.14 -12.22
C GLN A 10 -4.04 -14.14 -11.13
N PHE A 11 -3.75 -14.61 -9.90
CA PHE A 11 -3.29 -13.77 -8.81
C PHE A 11 -1.92 -13.12 -9.09
N ILE A 12 -0.97 -13.88 -9.62
CA ILE A 12 0.36 -13.35 -10.01
C ILE A 12 0.23 -12.30 -11.11
N LEU A 13 -0.57 -12.57 -12.14
CA LEU A 13 -0.84 -11.60 -13.21
C LEU A 13 -1.50 -10.34 -12.66
N TYR A 14 -2.48 -10.50 -11.77
CA TYR A 14 -3.19 -9.40 -11.13
C TYR A 14 -2.22 -8.48 -10.38
N ILE A 15 -1.35 -9.04 -9.54
CA ILE A 15 -0.29 -8.29 -8.85
C ILE A 15 0.66 -7.62 -9.85
N GLY A 16 1.12 -8.35 -10.87
CA GLY A 16 2.05 -7.83 -11.87
C GLY A 16 1.52 -6.61 -12.61
N VAL A 17 0.25 -6.64 -13.01
CA VAL A 17 -0.43 -5.51 -13.66
C VAL A 17 -0.49 -4.30 -12.74
N PHE A 18 -0.86 -4.48 -11.47
CA PHE A 18 -0.94 -3.37 -10.53
C PHE A 18 0.41 -2.76 -10.17
N ILE A 19 1.47 -3.58 -10.07
CA ILE A 19 2.84 -3.08 -9.90
C ILE A 19 3.24 -2.20 -11.09
N LEU A 20 2.92 -2.63 -12.32
CA LEU A 20 3.24 -1.87 -13.52
C LEU A 20 2.44 -0.56 -13.59
N ILE A 21 1.15 -0.58 -13.26
CA ILE A 21 0.30 0.61 -13.15
C ILE A 21 0.88 1.58 -12.12
N PHE A 22 1.21 1.09 -10.92
CA PHE A 22 1.80 1.90 -9.87
C PHE A 22 3.11 2.54 -10.32
N TYR A 23 4.00 1.77 -10.95
CA TYR A 23 5.27 2.28 -11.48
C TYR A 23 5.08 3.42 -12.49
N VAL A 24 4.14 3.29 -13.43
CA VAL A 24 3.86 4.33 -14.43
C VAL A 24 3.27 5.58 -13.77
N ILE A 25 2.34 5.42 -12.84
CA ILE A 25 1.73 6.55 -12.10
C ILE A 25 2.79 7.25 -11.26
N GLU A 26 3.60 6.51 -10.50
CA GLU A 26 4.69 7.05 -9.69
C GLU A 26 5.66 7.85 -10.56
N LYS A 27 6.15 7.27 -11.66
CA LYS A 27 7.09 7.94 -12.57
C LYS A 27 6.50 9.24 -13.15
N THR A 28 5.24 9.20 -13.55
CA THR A 28 4.53 10.36 -14.11
C THR A 28 4.31 11.45 -13.05
N ALA A 29 3.88 11.06 -11.85
CA ALA A 29 3.68 11.94 -10.72
C ALA A 29 4.99 12.63 -10.30
N ARG A 30 6.07 11.87 -10.16
CA ARG A 30 7.39 12.40 -9.81
C ARG A 30 7.88 13.42 -10.84
N LYS A 31 7.71 13.13 -12.14
CA LYS A 31 8.05 14.08 -13.21
C LYS A 31 7.18 15.35 -13.17
N LYS A 32 5.86 15.20 -12.96
CA LYS A 32 4.91 16.32 -12.94
C LYS A 32 5.11 17.26 -11.76
N TRP A 33 5.41 16.73 -10.58
CA TRP A 33 5.53 17.51 -9.34
C TRP A 33 6.99 17.76 -8.88
N ASN A 34 7.96 17.36 -9.71
CA ASN A 34 9.39 17.45 -9.43
C ASN A 34 9.76 16.85 -8.06
N ILE A 35 9.31 15.62 -7.82
CA ILE A 35 9.52 14.90 -6.56
C ILE A 35 10.78 14.05 -6.70
N VAL A 36 11.83 14.42 -5.98
CA VAL A 36 13.08 13.66 -5.92
C VAL A 36 12.83 12.41 -5.07
N ARG A 37 13.12 11.24 -5.64
CA ARG A 37 13.04 9.97 -4.90
C ARG A 37 14.09 9.99 -3.79
N ARG A 38 13.63 9.96 -2.54
CA ARG A 38 14.50 9.87 -1.37
C ARG A 38 14.29 8.50 -0.74
N PRO A 39 15.27 7.58 -0.84
CA PRO A 39 15.18 6.30 -0.14
C PRO A 39 15.09 6.49 1.39
N GLU A 40 15.55 7.63 1.92
CA GLU A 40 15.53 7.98 3.34
C GLU A 40 14.29 8.80 3.78
N ALA A 41 13.35 9.13 2.88
CA ALA A 41 12.10 9.83 3.23
C ALA A 41 11.08 8.94 4.01
N GLU A 42 11.55 7.82 4.54
CA GLU A 42 10.70 6.87 5.24
C GLU A 42 10.34 7.32 6.65
N GLU A 43 11.12 8.23 7.28
CA GLU A 43 10.95 8.61 8.68
C GLU A 43 11.42 10.05 8.95
N VAL A 44 10.50 11.00 8.83
CA VAL A 44 10.70 12.44 9.13
C VAL A 44 11.30 12.71 10.52
N ASN A 45 10.91 11.91 11.53
CA ASN A 45 11.36 12.07 12.90
C ASN A 45 11.18 10.76 13.70
N SER A 46 11.66 10.76 14.94
CA SER A 46 11.54 9.62 15.85
C SER A 46 10.08 9.20 16.10
N LEU A 47 9.13 10.15 16.10
CA LEU A 47 7.71 9.85 16.24
C LEU A 47 7.17 9.08 15.03
N HIS A 48 7.54 9.49 13.81
CA HIS A 48 7.19 8.78 12.58
C HIS A 48 7.70 7.33 12.65
N LYS A 49 8.97 7.15 13.02
CA LYS A 49 9.60 5.83 13.19
C LYS A 49 8.85 4.93 14.18
N TRP A 50 8.66 5.42 15.39
CA TRP A 50 8.00 4.64 16.45
C TRP A 50 6.53 4.37 16.13
N GLY A 51 5.82 5.35 15.58
CA GLY A 51 4.43 5.20 15.15
C GLY A 51 4.28 4.15 14.05
N LYS A 52 5.13 4.20 13.01
CA LYS A 52 5.14 3.20 11.93
C LYS A 52 5.40 1.81 12.47
N ARG A 53 6.38 1.67 13.39
CA ARG A 53 6.70 0.39 14.03
C ARG A 53 5.53 -0.18 14.84
N ILE A 54 4.86 0.65 15.64
CA ILE A 54 3.70 0.23 16.44
C ILE A 54 2.54 -0.20 15.53
N LEU A 55 2.25 0.57 14.47
CA LEU A 55 1.18 0.22 13.54
C LEU A 55 1.45 -1.09 12.80
N TRP A 56 2.71 -1.36 12.41
CA TRP A 56 3.09 -2.65 11.82
C TRP A 56 2.95 -3.81 12.81
N ILE A 57 3.31 -3.61 14.08
CA ILE A 57 3.09 -4.64 15.12
C ILE A 57 1.60 -4.95 15.24
N ILE A 58 0.74 -3.92 15.29
CA ILE A 58 -0.72 -4.09 15.35
C ILE A 58 -1.23 -4.84 14.12
N PHE A 59 -0.71 -4.53 12.93
CA PHE A 59 -1.04 -5.25 11.71
C PHE A 59 -0.67 -6.74 11.79
N PHE A 60 0.56 -7.06 12.18
CA PHE A 60 0.99 -8.46 12.30
C PHE A 60 0.18 -9.25 13.35
N VAL A 61 -0.10 -8.64 14.50
CA VAL A 61 -0.98 -9.23 15.51
C VAL A 61 -2.38 -9.46 14.92
N ASN A 62 -2.92 -8.52 14.15
CA ASN A 62 -4.22 -8.71 13.51
C ASN A 62 -4.20 -9.88 12.51
N VAL A 63 -3.20 -9.94 11.64
CA VAL A 63 -3.06 -11.02 10.64
C VAL A 63 -2.94 -12.39 11.30
N LEU A 64 -2.19 -12.51 12.41
CA LEU A 64 -1.94 -13.79 13.08
C LEU A 64 -3.14 -14.29 13.90
N PHE A 65 -3.87 -13.39 14.55
CA PHE A 65 -4.91 -13.76 15.51
C PHE A 65 -6.34 -13.54 15.00
N PHE A 66 -6.53 -12.77 13.93
CA PHE A 66 -7.85 -12.42 13.40
C PHE A 66 -7.91 -12.61 11.88
N SER A 67 -8.69 -13.61 11.44
CA SER A 67 -8.94 -13.86 10.01
C SER A 67 -10.00 -12.89 9.48
N SER A 68 -9.63 -11.63 9.22
CA SER A 68 -10.53 -10.67 8.57
C SER A 68 -9.76 -9.76 7.62
N GLY A 69 -9.92 -10.02 6.32
CA GLY A 69 -9.29 -9.23 5.26
C GLY A 69 -9.65 -7.73 5.32
N ILE A 70 -10.90 -7.40 5.67
CA ILE A 70 -11.35 -6.01 5.78
C ILE A 70 -10.63 -5.28 6.92
N LYS A 71 -10.49 -5.89 8.11
CA LYS A 71 -9.76 -5.28 9.23
C LYS A 71 -8.30 -5.02 8.86
N ASN A 72 -7.66 -5.99 8.21
CA ASN A 72 -6.27 -5.85 7.75
C ASN A 72 -6.12 -4.74 6.70
N ALA A 73 -7.06 -4.63 5.76
CA ALA A 73 -7.08 -3.54 4.78
C ALA A 73 -7.22 -2.16 5.45
N VAL A 74 -8.10 -2.03 6.45
CA VAL A 74 -8.27 -0.78 7.22
C VAL A 74 -6.99 -0.40 7.96
N ILE A 75 -6.31 -1.37 8.59
CA ILE A 75 -5.03 -1.10 9.28
C ILE A 75 -3.97 -0.61 8.28
N ILE A 76 -3.89 -1.22 7.11
CA ILE A 76 -2.98 -0.77 6.05
C ILE A 76 -3.33 0.67 5.62
N MET A 77 -4.62 0.99 5.43
CA MET A 77 -5.03 2.37 5.12
C MET A 77 -4.56 3.37 6.20
N VAL A 78 -4.69 3.02 7.48
CA VAL A 78 -4.23 3.86 8.59
C VAL A 78 -2.71 4.06 8.55
N ILE A 79 -1.93 3.01 8.23
CA ILE A 79 -0.47 3.12 8.05
C ILE A 79 -0.12 4.10 6.93
N PHE A 80 -0.78 4.00 5.77
CA PHE A 80 -0.54 4.89 4.64
C PHE A 80 -0.90 6.34 4.98
N LEU A 81 -2.06 6.57 5.62
CA LEU A 81 -2.49 7.90 6.04
C LEU A 81 -1.55 8.50 7.08
N PHE A 82 -1.07 7.69 8.04
CA PHE A 82 -0.08 8.12 9.02
C PHE A 82 1.21 8.59 8.35
N ASN A 83 1.77 7.78 7.44
CA ASN A 83 2.99 8.14 6.70
C ASN A 83 2.78 9.42 5.87
N ALA A 84 1.66 9.52 5.14
CA ALA A 84 1.33 10.70 4.34
C ALA A 84 1.19 11.95 5.21
N CYS A 85 0.53 11.85 6.37
CA CYS A 85 0.37 12.95 7.32
C CYS A 85 1.72 13.44 7.86
N MET A 86 2.60 12.51 8.25
CA MET A 86 3.94 12.85 8.75
C MET A 86 4.81 13.49 7.68
N GLN A 87 4.81 12.94 6.45
CA GLN A 87 5.51 13.51 5.30
C GLN A 87 4.97 14.90 4.95
N TRP A 88 3.64 15.10 4.95
CA TRP A 88 3.04 16.41 4.71
C TRP A 88 3.45 17.44 5.76
N LYS A 89 3.39 17.08 7.04
CA LYS A 89 3.80 17.95 8.16
C LYS A 89 5.28 18.36 8.07
N SER A 90 6.12 17.53 7.47
CA SER A 90 7.55 17.79 7.28
C SER A 90 7.88 18.70 6.09
N GLY A 91 6.91 18.96 5.21
CA GLY A 91 7.13 19.65 3.94
C GLY A 91 7.70 18.76 2.82
N GLU A 92 7.90 17.47 3.06
CA GLU A 92 8.30 16.50 2.03
C GLU A 92 7.16 16.26 1.04
N LYS A 93 7.41 16.39 -0.26
CA LYS A 93 6.40 16.11 -1.30
C LYS A 93 6.07 14.62 -1.46
N GLU A 94 6.79 13.74 -0.77
CA GLU A 94 6.62 12.28 -0.87
C GLU A 94 5.21 11.84 -0.41
N TYR A 95 4.51 12.64 0.41
CA TYR A 95 3.12 12.36 0.80
C TYR A 95 2.18 12.21 -0.41
N ILE A 96 2.47 12.89 -1.53
CA ILE A 96 1.67 12.80 -2.75
C ILE A 96 1.78 11.40 -3.34
N ILE A 97 2.98 10.83 -3.37
CA ILE A 97 3.21 9.45 -3.83
C ILE A 97 2.58 8.46 -2.87
N THR A 98 2.70 8.68 -1.57
CA THR A 98 2.07 7.83 -0.55
C THR A 98 0.54 7.82 -0.68
N LEU A 99 -0.10 8.97 -0.90
CA LEU A 99 -1.54 9.06 -1.13
C LEU A 99 -1.97 8.42 -2.46
N LEU A 100 -1.21 8.60 -3.53
CA LEU A 100 -1.47 7.91 -4.80
C LEU A 100 -1.37 6.39 -4.63
N GLY A 101 -0.38 5.91 -3.88
CA GLY A 101 -0.25 4.50 -3.52
C GLY A 101 -1.45 3.99 -2.71
N LEU A 102 -1.94 4.79 -1.76
CA LEU A 102 -3.17 4.46 -1.02
C LEU A 102 -4.37 4.33 -1.94
N VAL A 103 -4.59 5.27 -2.86
CA VAL A 103 -5.70 5.21 -3.82
C VAL A 103 -5.59 3.94 -4.69
N ILE A 104 -4.40 3.64 -5.20
CA ILE A 104 -4.15 2.44 -6.01
C ILE A 104 -4.38 1.18 -5.17
N PHE A 105 -3.98 1.17 -3.90
CA PHE A 105 -4.22 0.07 -2.98
C PHE A 105 -5.71 -0.16 -2.73
N ILE A 106 -6.50 0.91 -2.57
CA ILE A 106 -7.97 0.80 -2.43
C ILE A 106 -8.56 0.16 -3.69
N VAL A 107 -8.17 0.65 -4.88
CA VAL A 107 -8.64 0.08 -6.15
C VAL A 107 -8.20 -1.39 -6.30
N PHE A 108 -6.97 -1.72 -5.90
CA PHE A 108 -6.44 -3.09 -5.89
C PHE A 108 -7.26 -4.02 -5.01
N ILE A 109 -7.65 -3.58 -3.81
CA ILE A 109 -8.47 -4.40 -2.92
C ILE A 109 -9.89 -4.53 -3.48
N SER A 110 -10.52 -3.42 -3.89
CA SER A 110 -11.88 -3.42 -4.43
C SER A 110 -12.03 -4.29 -5.68
N LEU A 111 -11.12 -4.18 -6.64
CA LEU A 111 -11.15 -5.00 -7.86
C LEU A 111 -10.84 -6.46 -7.56
N GLY A 112 -9.94 -6.75 -6.61
CA GLY A 112 -9.62 -8.12 -6.23
C GLY A 112 -10.81 -8.87 -5.64
N TYR A 113 -11.63 -8.20 -4.82
CA TYR A 113 -12.92 -8.77 -4.37
C TYR A 113 -13.97 -8.82 -5.48
N THR A 114 -14.05 -7.80 -6.34
CA THR A 114 -15.05 -7.74 -7.42
C THR A 114 -14.85 -8.84 -8.46
N PHE A 115 -13.61 -9.24 -8.71
CA PHE A 115 -13.26 -10.30 -9.67
C PHE A 115 -13.05 -11.67 -8.99
N ASP A 116 -13.44 -11.83 -7.72
CA ASP A 116 -13.25 -13.05 -6.93
C ASP A 116 -11.79 -13.58 -6.91
N ILE A 117 -10.81 -12.68 -7.10
CA ILE A 117 -9.38 -13.01 -7.02
C ILE A 117 -8.98 -13.36 -5.58
N PHE A 118 -9.66 -12.75 -4.60
CA PHE A 118 -9.44 -12.96 -3.16
C PHE A 118 -10.55 -13.80 -2.51
N SER A 119 -11.30 -14.60 -3.27
CA SER A 119 -12.39 -15.41 -2.70
C SER A 119 -11.86 -16.32 -1.59
N GLU A 120 -12.63 -16.43 -0.50
CA GLU A 120 -12.34 -17.30 0.65
C GLU A 120 -12.07 -18.76 0.27
#